data_AF-A0A559TWP3-F1
#
_entry.id   AF-A0A559TWP3-F1
#
_cell.length_a   1.000
_cell.length_b   1.000
_cell.length_c   1.000
_cell.angle_alpha   90.00
_cell.angle_beta   90.00
_cell.angle_gamma   90.00
#
_symmetry.space_group_name_H-M   'P 1'
#
loop_
_entity.id
_entity.type
_entity.pdbx_description
1 polymer ?
#
loop_
_entity_poly.entity_id
_entity_poly.type
_entity_poly.pdbx_seq_one_letter_code
_entity_poly.pdbx_strand_id
1 'polypeptide(L)'
;MGFGRQKAQEPPVEPVAWAGVQKFVVSAVERPETVARKRAVWGRKAVRVARGSKDWRVLAPCAYLGSAEVHPPGLPSRPEQTLFEDPGARHLLCYVEPAVEAGGERRHVVRDGAGQAVGTLVRVPPKRRPFKHSWRVEQPGRPEIVGRSEWAGGDAKEITGRLVGKLIGGVLDAVGDLGADGGDQRSRARALEWRAEDRIVMVSEGSEQVTVRAGWVDRRLAFAFALVGDD
;
A
#
# COMPACT_ATOMS: atom_id res chain seq x y z
N MET A 1 5.25 32.93 -38.10
CA MET A 1 5.96 32.55 -36.86
C MET A 1 4.92 32.25 -35.80
N GLY A 2 4.71 30.98 -35.45
CA GLY A 2 3.75 30.60 -34.42
C GLY A 2 4.41 30.60 -33.04
N PHE A 3 4.02 31.52 -32.17
CA PHE A 3 4.40 31.51 -30.76
C PHE A 3 3.66 30.36 -30.06
N GLY A 4 4.27 29.18 -30.04
CA GLY A 4 3.84 28.11 -29.15
C GLY A 4 4.02 28.58 -27.71
N ARG A 5 2.90 28.82 -27.00
CA ARG A 5 2.92 29.04 -25.55
C ARG A 5 3.63 27.85 -24.91
N GLN A 6 4.86 28.06 -24.46
CA GLN A 6 5.57 27.11 -23.63
C GLN A 6 4.70 26.89 -22.40
N LYS A 7 4.06 25.71 -22.28
CA LYS A 7 3.32 25.36 -21.06
C LYS A 7 4.31 25.47 -19.92
N ALA A 8 4.03 26.35 -18.97
CA ALA A 8 4.79 26.42 -17.73
C ALA A 8 4.84 25.00 -17.16
N GLN A 9 6.05 24.46 -16.98
CA GLN A 9 6.21 23.15 -16.36
C GLN A 9 5.66 23.26 -14.93
N GLU A 10 4.69 22.41 -14.60
CA GLU A 10 4.21 22.31 -13.22
C GLU A 10 5.40 21.95 -12.31
N PRO A 11 5.52 22.54 -11.11
CA PRO A 11 6.65 22.30 -10.24
C PRO A 11 6.75 20.80 -9.87
N PRO A 12 7.96 20.30 -9.59
CA PRO A 12 8.17 18.95 -9.08
C PRO A 12 7.30 18.67 -7.86
N VAL A 13 6.83 17.44 -7.74
CA VAL A 13 6.04 17.04 -6.57
C VAL A 13 6.99 16.80 -5.39
N GLU A 14 6.82 17.58 -4.33
CA GLU A 14 7.63 17.45 -3.13
C GLU A 14 7.36 16.12 -2.41
N PRO A 15 8.41 15.41 -1.94
CA PRO A 15 8.24 14.21 -1.13
C PRO A 15 7.60 14.50 0.23
N VAL A 16 6.92 13.51 0.80
CA VAL A 16 6.35 13.57 2.14
C VAL A 16 7.01 12.57 3.08
N ALA A 17 7.11 12.90 4.37
CA ALA A 17 7.69 12.01 5.37
C ALA A 17 6.89 10.70 5.49
N TRP A 18 7.58 9.56 5.36
CA TRP A 18 6.95 8.24 5.29
C TRP A 18 6.40 7.73 6.63
N ALA A 19 7.05 8.06 7.74
CA ALA A 19 6.77 7.45 9.05
C ALA A 19 5.34 7.70 9.55
N GLY A 20 4.77 8.86 9.21
CA GLY A 20 3.41 9.26 9.60
C GLY A 20 2.32 8.86 8.60
N VAL A 21 2.66 8.22 7.48
CA VAL A 21 1.71 7.94 6.40
C VAL A 21 0.63 6.98 6.90
N GLN A 22 -0.63 7.41 6.75
CA GLN A 22 -1.79 6.60 7.09
C GLN A 22 -2.47 6.01 5.85
N LYS A 23 -2.49 6.72 4.73
CA LYS A 23 -3.15 6.27 3.51
C LYS A 23 -2.21 6.44 2.32
N PHE A 24 -2.01 5.38 1.56
CA PHE A 24 -1.10 5.40 0.43
C PHE A 24 -1.53 4.45 -0.70
N VAL A 25 -0.88 4.63 -1.86
CA VAL A 25 -0.97 3.78 -3.04
C VAL A 25 0.44 3.51 -3.57
N VAL A 26 0.66 2.43 -4.31
CA VAL A 26 1.93 2.18 -5.02
C VAL A 26 1.72 2.48 -6.50
N SER A 27 2.32 3.56 -7.03
CA SER A 27 2.06 3.99 -8.41
C SER A 27 3.20 4.81 -9.01
N ALA A 28 3.27 4.81 -10.34
CA ALA A 28 4.07 5.75 -11.13
C ALA A 28 3.31 7.04 -11.47
N VAL A 29 2.00 7.12 -11.20
CA VAL A 29 1.21 8.34 -11.42
C VAL A 29 1.53 9.38 -10.34
N GLU A 30 2.00 10.57 -10.74
CA GLU A 30 2.22 11.69 -9.81
C GLU A 30 1.01 12.61 -9.76
N ARG A 31 0.36 12.80 -10.90
CA ARG A 31 -0.79 13.69 -11.05
C ARG A 31 -1.84 12.92 -11.84
N PRO A 32 -2.91 12.41 -11.21
CA PRO A 32 -3.95 11.71 -11.93
C PRO A 32 -4.66 12.64 -12.90
N GLU A 33 -5.34 12.04 -13.88
CA GLU A 33 -6.32 12.75 -14.69
C GLU A 33 -7.50 13.18 -13.80
N THR A 34 -7.95 14.42 -13.98
CA THR A 34 -9.07 15.02 -13.26
C THR A 34 -9.87 15.92 -14.20
N VAL A 35 -11.01 16.45 -13.73
CA VAL A 35 -11.79 17.42 -14.50
C VAL A 35 -10.95 18.63 -14.94
N ALA A 36 -10.10 19.14 -14.04
CA ALA A 36 -9.19 20.25 -14.30
C ALA A 36 -7.90 19.84 -15.04
N ARG A 37 -7.45 18.58 -14.89
CA ARG A 37 -6.24 18.05 -15.54
C ARG A 37 -6.60 16.92 -16.51
N LYS A 38 -6.68 17.23 -17.81
CA LYS A 38 -7.08 16.30 -18.89
C LYS A 38 -6.11 15.15 -19.21
N ARG A 39 -4.98 15.05 -18.53
CA ARG A 39 -3.98 13.98 -18.74
C ARG A 39 -3.24 13.69 -17.45
N ALA A 40 -3.02 12.42 -17.17
CA ALA A 40 -2.15 12.01 -16.08
C ALA A 40 -0.68 12.42 -16.34
N VAL A 41 0.04 12.79 -15.28
CA VAL A 41 1.49 12.95 -15.28
C VAL A 41 2.11 11.79 -14.53
N TRP A 42 3.09 11.18 -15.16
CA TRP A 42 3.81 10.02 -14.66
C TRP A 42 5.20 10.43 -14.19
N GLY A 43 5.69 9.73 -13.18
CA GLY A 43 7.03 9.86 -12.64
C GLY A 43 7.52 8.50 -12.18
N ARG A 44 8.46 8.50 -11.24
CA ARG A 44 9.07 7.26 -10.76
C ARG A 44 8.08 6.44 -9.95
N LYS A 45 8.13 5.11 -10.07
CA LYS A 45 7.28 4.25 -9.25
C LYS A 45 7.62 4.45 -7.77
N ALA A 46 6.62 4.74 -6.96
CA ALA A 46 6.78 5.11 -5.56
C ALA A 46 5.56 4.68 -4.74
N VAL A 47 5.75 4.58 -3.43
CA VAL A 47 4.68 4.70 -2.46
C VAL A 47 4.27 6.17 -2.42
N ARG A 48 2.99 6.45 -2.68
CA ARG A 48 2.48 7.81 -2.86
C ARG A 48 1.27 8.09 -1.97
N VAL A 49 1.15 9.35 -1.58
CA VAL A 49 0.10 9.88 -0.69
C VAL A 49 -0.69 10.94 -1.45
N ALA A 50 -2.02 10.83 -1.43
CA ALA A 50 -2.88 11.84 -2.04
C ALA A 50 -2.82 13.16 -1.26
N ARG A 51 -2.63 14.26 -1.99
CA ARG A 51 -2.58 15.65 -1.49
C ARG A 51 -3.39 16.56 -2.42
N GLY A 52 -3.80 17.70 -1.91
CA GLY A 52 -4.60 18.69 -2.65
C GLY A 52 -6.08 18.31 -2.77
N SER A 53 -6.83 19.16 -3.47
CA SER A 53 -8.25 18.93 -3.75
C SER A 53 -8.45 17.82 -4.77
N LYS A 54 -9.71 17.41 -4.98
CA LYS A 54 -10.05 16.38 -5.97
C LYS A 54 -9.64 16.78 -7.40
N ASP A 55 -9.89 18.04 -7.78
CA ASP A 55 -9.60 18.53 -9.13
C ASP A 55 -8.13 18.81 -9.39
N TRP A 56 -7.35 19.10 -8.35
CA TRP A 56 -5.91 19.37 -8.46
C TRP A 56 -5.07 18.33 -7.71
N ARG A 57 -5.59 17.10 -7.60
CA ARG A 57 -4.97 16.04 -6.82
C ARG A 57 -3.55 15.78 -7.29
N VAL A 58 -2.69 15.50 -6.31
CA VAL A 58 -1.30 15.11 -6.49
C VAL A 58 -1.04 13.87 -5.63
N LEU A 59 -0.30 12.92 -6.16
CA LEU A 59 0.17 11.72 -5.47
C LEU A 59 1.64 11.92 -5.11
N ALA A 60 1.88 12.54 -3.95
CA ALA A 60 3.22 12.88 -3.48
C ALA A 60 3.99 11.63 -3.03
N PRO A 61 5.22 11.41 -3.49
CA PRO A 61 5.99 10.23 -3.10
C PRO A 61 6.41 10.33 -1.64
N CYS A 62 6.38 9.21 -0.91
CA CYS A 62 6.96 9.10 0.43
C CYS A 62 8.09 8.06 0.50
N ALA A 63 8.13 7.12 -0.45
CA ALA A 63 9.22 6.19 -0.64
C ALA A 63 9.29 5.78 -2.11
N TYR A 64 10.48 5.65 -2.67
CA TYR A 64 10.71 5.32 -4.07
C TYR A 64 11.03 3.84 -4.22
N LEU A 65 10.48 3.18 -5.23
CA LEU A 65 10.84 1.80 -5.53
C LEU A 65 12.21 1.75 -6.21
N GLY A 66 12.95 0.67 -5.93
CA GLY A 66 14.13 0.31 -6.69
C GLY A 66 13.79 0.00 -8.15
N SER A 67 14.81 0.15 -9.00
CA SER A 67 14.79 -0.32 -10.39
C SER A 67 16.03 -1.17 -10.63
N ALA A 68 16.00 -2.03 -11.66
CA ALA A 68 17.15 -2.86 -12.01
C ALA A 68 18.44 -2.04 -12.25
N GLU A 69 18.32 -0.81 -12.73
CA GLU A 69 19.45 0.09 -13.03
C GLU A 69 20.15 0.66 -11.78
N VAL A 70 19.41 0.85 -10.68
CA VAL A 70 19.90 1.56 -9.48
C VAL A 70 19.83 0.66 -8.24
N HIS A 71 19.59 -0.65 -8.42
CA HIS A 71 19.51 -1.58 -7.30
C HIS A 71 20.91 -1.85 -6.72
N PRO A 72 21.12 -1.64 -5.40
CA PRO A 72 22.42 -1.87 -4.79
C PRO A 72 22.91 -3.31 -4.98
N PRO A 73 24.17 -3.51 -5.43
CA PRO A 73 24.72 -4.85 -5.56
C PRO A 73 24.81 -5.53 -4.19
N GLY A 74 24.46 -6.82 -4.14
CA GLY A 74 24.53 -7.63 -2.92
C GLY A 74 23.32 -7.54 -2.00
N LEU A 75 22.32 -6.70 -2.28
CA LEU A 75 21.03 -6.82 -1.61
C LEU A 75 20.31 -8.09 -2.07
N PRO A 76 19.75 -8.90 -1.15
CA PRO A 76 19.09 -10.15 -1.51
C PRO A 76 17.68 -9.95 -2.09
N SER A 77 17.12 -8.75 -1.96
CA SER A 77 15.77 -8.40 -2.39
C SER A 77 15.65 -8.15 -3.89
N ARG A 78 14.43 -8.25 -4.43
CA ARG A 78 14.15 -7.77 -5.78
C ARG A 78 14.04 -6.23 -5.81
N PRO A 79 14.39 -5.54 -6.91
CA PRO A 79 14.27 -4.09 -7.01
C PRO A 79 12.86 -3.57 -6.69
N GLU A 80 11.82 -4.25 -7.18
CA GLU A 80 10.41 -3.93 -6.96
C GLU A 80 9.94 -4.16 -5.51
N GLN A 81 10.75 -4.83 -4.69
CA GLN A 81 10.52 -5.06 -3.26
C GLN A 81 11.52 -4.31 -2.37
N THR A 82 12.17 -3.29 -2.94
CA THR A 82 13.15 -2.42 -2.26
C THR A 82 12.65 -0.99 -2.30
N LEU A 83 12.68 -0.30 -1.15
CA LEU A 83 12.23 1.08 -1.01
C LEU A 83 13.36 1.99 -0.55
N PHE A 84 13.39 3.20 -1.10
CA PHE A 84 14.35 4.25 -0.79
C PHE A 84 13.63 5.52 -0.35
N GLU A 85 14.28 6.31 0.50
CA GLU A 85 13.74 7.59 0.96
C GLU A 85 13.88 8.69 -0.11
N ASP A 86 14.89 8.59 -0.97
CA ASP A 86 15.19 9.58 -1.99
C ASP A 86 15.10 8.99 -3.41
N PRO A 87 14.81 9.83 -4.43
CA PRO A 87 14.80 9.35 -5.80
C PRO A 87 16.18 8.86 -6.22
N GLY A 88 17.29 9.40 -5.72
CA GLY A 88 18.63 8.92 -6.07
C GLY A 88 18.93 7.47 -5.65
N ALA A 89 18.03 6.80 -4.92
CA ALA A 89 18.24 5.48 -4.33
C ALA A 89 19.51 5.43 -3.45
N ARG A 90 19.80 6.53 -2.75
CA ARG A 90 20.99 6.68 -1.91
C ARG A 90 20.72 6.26 -0.46
N HIS A 91 19.48 6.40 -0.01
CA HIS A 91 19.07 6.09 1.36
C HIS A 91 18.05 4.97 1.34
N LEU A 92 18.50 3.75 1.65
CA LEU A 92 17.65 2.57 1.74
C LEU A 92 16.68 2.72 2.93
N LEU A 93 15.38 2.66 2.64
CA LEU A 93 14.34 2.68 3.67
C LEU A 93 14.10 1.29 4.24
N CYS A 94 13.79 0.35 3.35
CA CYS A 94 13.57 -1.05 3.69
C CYS A 94 13.62 -1.94 2.46
N TYR A 95 13.79 -3.24 2.67
CA TYR A 95 13.71 -4.26 1.62
C TYR A 95 13.03 -5.53 2.13
N VAL A 96 12.44 -6.29 1.21
CA VAL A 96 11.85 -7.59 1.48
C VAL A 96 12.81 -8.69 1.04
N GLU A 97 13.16 -9.59 1.94
CA GLU A 97 13.96 -10.77 1.59
C GLU A 97 13.18 -11.72 0.68
N PRO A 98 13.89 -12.56 -0.11
CA PRO A 98 13.27 -13.65 -0.84
C PRO A 98 12.41 -14.52 0.07
N ALA A 99 11.25 -14.91 -0.45
CA ALA A 99 10.29 -15.68 0.33
C ALA A 99 10.88 -17.04 0.72
N VAL A 100 10.67 -17.44 1.97
CA VAL A 100 11.03 -18.77 2.48
C VAL A 100 9.75 -19.53 2.77
N GLU A 101 9.65 -20.75 2.23
CA GLU A 101 8.57 -21.68 2.54
C GLU A 101 8.93 -22.45 3.83
N ALA A 102 8.10 -22.33 4.86
CA ALA A 102 8.30 -23.00 6.14
C ALA A 102 6.96 -23.43 6.72
N GLY A 103 6.79 -24.73 7.00
CA GLY A 103 5.55 -25.26 7.57
C GLY A 103 4.32 -25.09 6.66
N GLY A 104 4.54 -25.02 5.33
CA GLY A 104 3.49 -24.75 4.35
C GLY A 104 3.11 -23.27 4.23
N GLU A 105 3.76 -22.39 4.98
CA GLU A 105 3.54 -20.95 4.91
C GLU A 105 4.68 -20.27 4.15
N ARG A 106 4.33 -19.26 3.36
CA ARG A 106 5.32 -18.43 2.67
C ARG A 106 5.62 -17.21 3.52
N ARG A 107 6.88 -17.04 3.91
CA ARG A 107 7.34 -15.99 4.82
C ARG A 107 8.24 -15.01 4.10
N HIS A 108 8.00 -13.72 4.31
CA HIS A 108 8.77 -12.61 3.76
C HIS A 108 9.28 -11.76 4.92
N VAL A 109 10.59 -11.80 5.18
CA VAL A 109 11.19 -10.95 6.21
C VAL A 109 11.39 -9.55 5.62
N VAL A 110 10.96 -8.53 6.35
CA VAL A 110 11.15 -7.12 6.00
C VAL A 110 12.28 -6.57 6.86
N ARG A 111 13.29 -6.00 6.21
CA ARG A 111 14.44 -5.38 6.88
C ARG A 111 14.52 -3.90 6.59
N ASP A 112 15.07 -3.14 7.54
CA ASP A 112 15.32 -1.72 7.37
C ASP A 112 16.63 -1.42 6.62
N GLY A 113 16.95 -0.14 6.46
CA GLY A 113 18.18 0.33 5.83
C GLY A 113 19.48 -0.13 6.52
N ALA A 114 19.42 -0.54 7.78
CA ALA A 114 20.55 -1.09 8.54
C ALA A 114 20.58 -2.63 8.52
N GLY A 115 19.67 -3.27 7.78
CA GLY A 115 19.54 -4.73 7.72
C GLY A 115 18.87 -5.36 8.94
N GLN A 116 18.33 -4.56 9.87
CA GLN A 116 17.61 -5.07 11.04
C GLN A 116 16.20 -5.52 10.65
N ALA A 117 15.75 -6.64 11.20
CA ALA A 117 14.42 -7.14 10.94
C ALA A 117 13.37 -6.21 11.57
N VAL A 118 12.50 -5.66 10.73
CA VAL A 118 11.34 -4.85 11.14
C VAL A 118 10.16 -5.76 11.50
N GLY A 119 10.04 -6.90 10.80
CA GLY A 119 8.98 -7.88 11.00
C GLY A 119 8.88 -8.85 9.83
N THR A 120 7.83 -9.68 9.84
CA THR A 120 7.61 -10.73 8.85
C THR A 120 6.20 -10.65 8.30
N LEU A 121 6.06 -10.71 6.97
CA LEU A 121 4.78 -10.97 6.31
C LEU A 121 4.66 -12.47 6.06
N VAL A 122 3.55 -13.07 6.48
CA VAL A 122 3.30 -14.50 6.33
C VAL A 122 2.04 -14.72 5.51
N ARG A 123 2.19 -15.35 4.35
CA ARG A 123 1.06 -15.85 3.56
C ARG A 123 0.73 -17.26 4.01
N VAL A 124 -0.46 -17.40 4.59
CA VAL A 124 -0.97 -18.66 5.10
C VAL A 124 -1.83 -19.32 4.01
N PRO A 125 -1.52 -20.56 3.59
CA PRO A 125 -2.32 -21.25 2.60
C PRO A 125 -3.71 -21.56 3.16
N PRO A 126 -4.72 -21.70 2.28
CA PRO A 126 -6.05 -22.11 2.73
C PRO A 126 -6.05 -23.54 3.28
N LYS A 127 -6.68 -23.73 4.46
CA LYS A 127 -6.77 -25.05 5.10
C LYS A 127 -7.67 -26.05 4.34
N ARG A 128 -8.69 -25.56 3.62
CA ARG A 128 -9.61 -26.36 2.79
C ARG A 128 -10.10 -25.52 1.61
N ARG A 129 -10.34 -26.12 0.44
CA ARG A 129 -11.13 -25.43 -0.61
C ARG A 129 -12.59 -25.35 -0.16
N PRO A 130 -13.31 -24.24 -0.38
CA PRO A 130 -12.98 -23.08 -1.22
C PRO A 130 -12.37 -21.88 -0.47
N PHE A 131 -11.81 -22.06 0.75
CA PHE A 131 -11.19 -20.95 1.47
C PHE A 131 -9.98 -20.40 0.69
N LYS A 132 -9.73 -19.10 0.79
CA LYS A 132 -8.59 -18.41 0.15
C LYS A 132 -7.43 -18.30 1.13
N HIS A 133 -6.23 -18.04 0.61
CA HIS A 133 -5.09 -17.69 1.46
C HIS A 133 -5.41 -16.47 2.33
N SER A 134 -4.80 -16.42 3.51
CA SER A 134 -4.86 -15.29 4.43
C SER A 134 -3.45 -14.76 4.68
N TRP A 135 -3.37 -13.57 5.25
CA TRP A 135 -2.10 -12.94 5.59
C TRP A 135 -1.95 -12.77 7.10
N ARG A 136 -0.72 -12.81 7.59
CA ARG A 136 -0.34 -12.40 8.93
C ARG A 136 0.84 -11.46 8.85
N VAL A 137 0.92 -10.51 9.76
CA VAL A 137 2.09 -9.64 9.97
C VAL A 137 2.55 -9.82 11.40
N GLU A 138 3.81 -10.19 11.54
CA GLU A 138 4.50 -10.33 12.81
C GLU A 138 5.43 -9.12 12.98
N GLN A 139 5.23 -8.32 14.03
CA GLN A 139 6.08 -7.17 14.37
C GLN A 139 6.65 -7.39 15.78
N PRO A 140 7.97 -7.26 16.00
CA PRO A 140 8.57 -7.46 17.32
C PRO A 140 7.92 -6.60 18.41
N GLY A 141 7.57 -7.23 19.54
CA GLY A 141 6.97 -6.56 20.70
C GLY A 141 5.53 -6.05 20.48
N ARG A 142 4.84 -6.48 19.41
CA ARG A 142 3.45 -6.11 19.13
C ARG A 142 2.57 -7.34 18.93
N PRO A 143 1.24 -7.21 19.13
CA PRO A 143 0.31 -8.27 18.77
C PRO A 143 0.39 -8.61 17.28
N GLU A 144 0.18 -9.88 16.96
CA GLU A 144 0.07 -10.34 15.58
C GLU A 144 -1.10 -9.64 14.87
N ILE A 145 -0.88 -9.25 13.61
CA ILE A 145 -1.92 -8.70 12.75
C ILE A 145 -2.36 -9.76 11.76
N VAL A 146 -3.65 -10.10 11.74
CA VAL A 146 -4.21 -11.08 10.81
C VAL A 146 -5.06 -10.36 9.76
N GLY A 147 -4.68 -10.52 8.48
CA GLY A 147 -5.47 -10.11 7.33
C GLY A 147 -6.55 -11.15 7.03
N ARG A 148 -7.81 -10.78 7.26
CA ARG A 148 -8.97 -11.59 6.89
C ARG A 148 -9.75 -10.88 5.80
N SER A 149 -10.29 -11.64 4.85
CA SER A 149 -11.34 -11.07 4.01
C SER A 149 -12.58 -10.83 4.82
N GLU A 150 -13.28 -9.76 4.47
CA GLU A 150 -14.56 -9.33 5.04
C GLU A 150 -15.59 -10.46 5.17
N TRP A 151 -15.49 -11.51 4.34
CA TRP A 151 -16.45 -12.62 4.25
C TRP A 151 -16.08 -13.90 5.02
N ALA A 152 -14.94 -13.97 5.71
CA ALA A 152 -14.44 -15.22 6.31
C ALA A 152 -14.72 -15.35 7.83
N GLY A 153 -15.49 -14.43 8.41
CA GLY A 153 -15.98 -14.53 9.78
C GLY A 153 -17.37 -15.16 9.81
N GLY A 154 -17.44 -16.48 9.91
CA GLY A 154 -18.68 -17.16 10.23
C GLY A 154 -19.09 -16.89 11.67
N ASP A 155 -19.91 -15.87 11.88
CA ASP A 155 -21.09 -16.03 12.72
C ASP A 155 -22.25 -15.22 12.12
N ALA A 156 -23.09 -15.90 11.33
CA ALA A 156 -24.30 -15.31 10.76
C ALA A 156 -25.34 -14.94 11.84
N LYS A 157 -25.05 -15.15 13.14
CA LYS A 157 -25.90 -14.73 14.27
C LYS A 157 -25.43 -13.49 15.02
N GLU A 158 -24.24 -12.94 14.76
CA GLU A 158 -23.80 -11.66 15.36
C GLU A 158 -24.08 -10.41 14.50
N ILE A 159 -24.68 -10.57 13.32
CA ILE A 159 -24.95 -9.46 12.40
C ILE A 159 -26.24 -8.69 12.76
N THR A 160 -27.00 -9.11 13.77
CA THR A 160 -28.29 -8.46 14.15
C THR A 160 -28.18 -7.49 15.35
N GLY A 161 -26.99 -7.21 15.88
CA GLY A 161 -26.87 -6.58 17.21
C GLY A 161 -26.44 -5.11 17.31
N ARG A 162 -25.61 -4.58 16.39
CA ARG A 162 -25.00 -3.24 16.57
C ARG A 162 -24.98 -2.42 15.30
N LEU A 163 -26.17 -2.02 14.91
CA LEU A 163 -26.43 -0.84 14.08
C LEU A 163 -26.84 0.32 15.00
N VAL A 164 -25.98 0.71 15.96
CA VAL A 164 -26.05 1.99 16.72
C VAL A 164 -24.60 2.30 17.18
N GLY A 165 -23.94 3.41 16.85
CA GLY A 165 -24.45 4.69 16.39
C GLY A 165 -23.75 5.22 15.15
N LYS A 166 -24.56 5.84 14.30
CA LYS A 166 -24.12 6.93 13.43
C LYS A 166 -23.40 7.98 14.28
N LEU A 167 -22.37 8.59 13.67
CA LEU A 167 -21.44 9.62 14.17
C LEU A 167 -20.22 8.95 14.85
N ILE A 168 -19.00 9.01 14.33
CA ILE A 168 -18.24 10.17 13.79
C ILE A 168 -17.28 9.63 12.70
N GLY A 169 -17.11 10.10 11.47
CA GLY A 169 -17.63 11.24 10.72
C GLY A 169 -16.72 11.39 9.48
N GLY A 170 -17.24 11.07 8.29
CA GLY A 170 -16.67 11.41 6.98
C GLY A 170 -15.42 10.64 6.52
N VAL A 171 -15.60 9.56 5.74
CA VAL A 171 -15.01 9.34 4.39
C VAL A 171 -15.71 8.10 3.79
N LEU A 172 -17.00 8.22 3.45
CA LEU A 172 -17.64 7.28 2.51
C LEU A 172 -18.01 7.95 1.19
N ASP A 173 -17.66 9.23 1.03
CA ASP A 173 -17.67 9.95 -0.25
C ASP A 173 -16.22 10.28 -0.65
N ALA A 174 -15.53 9.32 -1.29
CA ALA A 174 -14.41 9.58 -2.22
C ALA A 174 -13.76 8.29 -2.74
N VAL A 175 -14.51 7.26 -3.11
CA VAL A 175 -13.93 6.13 -3.87
C VAL A 175 -14.91 5.67 -4.97
N GLY A 176 -15.37 6.64 -5.75
CA GLY A 176 -15.84 6.43 -7.13
C GLY A 176 -14.97 7.18 -8.14
N ASP A 177 -13.83 7.74 -7.70
CA ASP A 177 -13.01 8.65 -8.50
C ASP A 177 -11.50 8.49 -8.20
N LEU A 178 -11.10 7.23 -8.03
CA LEU A 178 -9.71 6.81 -8.00
C LEU A 178 -9.51 5.82 -9.15
N GLY A 179 -9.49 6.34 -10.38
CA GLY A 179 -9.12 5.59 -11.59
C GLY A 179 -10.19 4.65 -12.14
N ALA A 180 -11.20 5.19 -12.80
CA ALA A 180 -11.91 4.44 -13.84
C ALA A 180 -11.17 4.66 -15.16
N ASP A 181 -10.12 3.85 -15.39
CA ASP A 181 -9.65 3.64 -16.76
C ASP A 181 -10.74 2.86 -17.50
N GLY A 182 -11.23 3.46 -18.58
CA GLY A 182 -12.17 2.81 -19.47
C GLY A 182 -11.51 1.64 -20.19
N GLY A 183 -12.16 0.48 -20.16
CA GLY A 183 -11.81 -0.71 -20.94
C GLY A 183 -11.27 -1.84 -20.06
N ASP A 184 -12.04 -2.94 -19.99
CA ASP A 184 -11.89 -4.11 -19.12
C ASP A 184 -12.14 -3.85 -17.63
N GLN A 185 -13.31 -4.30 -17.16
CA GLN A 185 -13.62 -4.46 -15.74
C GLN A 185 -12.62 -5.47 -15.12
N ARG A 186 -11.46 -4.96 -14.68
CA ARG A 186 -10.68 -5.66 -13.66
C ARG A 186 -11.61 -5.85 -12.47
N SER A 187 -11.79 -7.11 -12.07
CA SER A 187 -12.57 -7.45 -10.89
C SER A 187 -12.09 -6.59 -9.72
N ARG A 188 -13.03 -5.89 -9.06
CA ARG A 188 -12.76 -4.98 -7.94
C ARG A 188 -11.74 -5.62 -6.99
N ALA A 189 -10.61 -4.94 -6.75
CA ALA A 189 -9.56 -5.45 -5.87
C ALA A 189 -10.16 -5.81 -4.50
N ARG A 190 -9.81 -6.99 -3.99
CA ARG A 190 -10.37 -7.51 -2.74
C ARG A 190 -9.92 -6.66 -1.57
N ALA A 191 -10.86 -6.18 -0.76
CA ALA A 191 -10.54 -5.56 0.51
C ALA A 191 -10.19 -6.64 1.57
N LEU A 192 -9.09 -6.43 2.27
CA LEU A 192 -8.69 -7.17 3.46
C LEU A 192 -8.77 -6.24 4.67
N GLU A 193 -9.42 -6.73 5.72
CA GLU A 193 -9.38 -6.10 7.04
C GLU A 193 -8.28 -6.77 7.86
N TRP A 194 -7.34 -5.95 8.34
CA TRP A 194 -6.23 -6.40 9.15
C TRP A 194 -6.55 -6.11 10.61
N ARG A 195 -6.66 -7.17 11.40
CA ARG A 195 -7.00 -7.08 12.82
C ARG A 195 -5.83 -7.51 13.69
N ALA A 196 -5.59 -6.74 14.74
CA ALA A 196 -4.78 -7.17 15.86
C ALA A 196 -5.72 -7.28 17.06
N GLU A 197 -5.82 -8.48 17.64
CA GLU A 197 -6.89 -8.81 18.59
C GLU A 197 -8.26 -8.47 17.96
N ASP A 198 -9.11 -7.70 18.65
CA ASP A 198 -10.44 -7.31 18.17
C ASP A 198 -10.50 -5.95 17.46
N ARG A 199 -9.34 -5.36 17.13
CA ARG A 199 -9.26 -4.00 16.54
C ARG A 199 -8.78 -4.04 15.10
N ILE A 200 -9.45 -3.29 14.22
CA ILE A 200 -8.96 -3.04 12.86
C ILE A 200 -7.79 -2.06 12.91
N VAL A 201 -6.62 -2.51 12.50
CA VAL A 201 -5.37 -1.73 12.53
C VAL A 201 -4.91 -1.29 11.15
N MET A 202 -5.35 -1.98 10.10
CA MET A 202 -5.06 -1.65 8.70
C MET A 202 -6.19 -2.18 7.79
N VAL A 203 -6.39 -1.54 6.64
CA VAL A 203 -7.28 -1.99 5.56
C VAL A 203 -6.51 -1.92 4.25
N SER A 204 -6.61 -2.93 3.41
CA SER A 204 -5.98 -2.92 2.08
C SER A 204 -6.96 -3.34 1.00
N GLU A 205 -7.04 -2.60 -0.09
CA GLU A 205 -7.81 -2.92 -1.30
C GLU A 205 -6.82 -3.50 -2.33
N GLY A 206 -6.55 -4.81 -2.23
CA GLY A 206 -5.41 -5.45 -2.90
C GLY A 206 -4.10 -4.68 -2.67
N SER A 207 -3.37 -4.44 -3.76
CA SER A 207 -2.18 -3.57 -3.78
C SER A 207 -2.49 -2.13 -4.21
N GLU A 208 -3.76 -1.80 -4.48
CA GLU A 208 -4.16 -0.50 -5.04
C GLU A 208 -4.15 0.61 -3.99
N GLN A 209 -4.63 0.30 -2.79
CA GLN A 209 -4.69 1.27 -1.69
C GLN A 209 -4.57 0.58 -0.33
N VAL A 210 -3.80 1.19 0.56
CA VAL A 210 -3.67 0.73 1.95
C VAL A 210 -3.92 1.90 2.90
N THR A 211 -4.69 1.62 3.95
CA THR A 211 -4.99 2.55 5.04
C THR A 211 -4.58 1.94 6.38
N VAL A 212 -3.54 2.49 7.01
CA VAL A 212 -3.05 2.17 8.35
C VAL A 212 -3.76 3.03 9.37
N ARG A 213 -4.45 2.40 10.33
CA ARG A 213 -5.23 3.06 11.38
C ARG A 213 -4.49 3.16 12.70
N ALA A 214 -3.72 2.13 13.06
CA ALA A 214 -3.03 2.12 14.34
C ALA A 214 -1.64 2.74 14.23
N GLY A 215 -1.33 3.70 15.10
CA GLY A 215 -0.06 4.43 15.08
C GLY A 215 1.17 3.54 15.27
N TRP A 216 1.03 2.40 15.92
CA TRP A 216 2.12 1.47 16.23
C TRP A 216 2.49 0.51 15.08
N VAL A 217 1.66 0.39 14.05
CA VAL A 217 1.97 -0.42 12.87
C VAL A 217 3.11 0.23 12.11
N ASP A 218 4.22 -0.49 11.92
CA ASP A 218 5.35 0.02 11.17
C ASP A 218 4.97 0.19 9.70
N ARG A 219 5.20 1.41 9.15
CA ARG A 219 4.82 1.74 7.77
C ARG A 219 5.60 0.92 6.76
N ARG A 220 6.82 0.50 7.09
CA ARG A 220 7.63 -0.37 6.22
C ARG A 220 6.97 -1.73 6.03
N LEU A 221 6.31 -2.27 7.05
CA LEU A 221 5.54 -3.52 6.93
C LEU A 221 4.29 -3.34 6.04
N ALA A 222 3.56 -2.24 6.22
CA ALA A 222 2.41 -1.92 5.38
C ALA A 222 2.81 -1.70 3.91
N PHE A 223 3.91 -0.98 3.67
CA PHE A 223 4.46 -0.79 2.34
C PHE A 223 4.90 -2.12 1.73
N ALA A 224 5.65 -2.94 2.47
CA ALA A 224 6.09 -4.24 2.01
C ALA A 224 4.93 -5.15 1.61
N PHE A 225 3.82 -5.16 2.37
CA PHE A 225 2.62 -5.91 1.97
C PHE A 225 2.10 -5.47 0.60
N ALA A 226 1.98 -4.15 0.35
CA ALA A 226 1.53 -3.63 -0.93
C ALA A 226 2.47 -3.97 -2.10
N LEU A 227 3.77 -4.17 -1.83
CA LEU A 227 4.75 -4.57 -2.84
C LEU A 227 4.74 -6.07 -3.14
N VAL A 228 4.54 -6.90 -2.11
CA VAL A 228 4.43 -8.36 -2.27
C VAL A 228 3.12 -8.74 -2.95
N GLY A 229 2.02 -8.05 -2.60
CA GLY A 229 0.70 -8.23 -3.19
C GLY A 229 -0.06 -9.46 -2.69
N ASP A 230 -1.35 -9.52 -3.03
CA ASP A 230 -2.29 -10.59 -2.63
C ASP A 230 -2.55 -11.63 -3.75
N ASP A 231 -1.74 -11.63 -4.82
CA ASP A 231 -1.94 -12.44 -6.04
C ASP A 231 -1.78 -13.95 -5.80
#